data_AF-A8WK79-F1
#
_entry.id   AF-A8WK79-F1
#
_cell.length_a   1.000
_cell.length_b   1.000
_cell.length_c   1.000
_cell.angle_alpha   90.00
_cell.angle_beta   90.00
_cell.angle_gamma   90.00
#
_symmetry.space_group_name_H-M   'P 1'
#
loop_
_entity.id
_entity.type
_entity.pdbx_description
1 polymer ?
#
loop_
_entity_poly.entity_id
_entity_poly.type
_entity_poly.pdbx_seq_one_letter_code
_entity_poly.pdbx_strand_id
1 'polypeptide(L)'
;MGTAKWYMFNLHASCILLDWGFTVLSVPLLIFPAMGGYPLGILTNWFGVSTLFQVYLIMALVFVVCTSIALIFENRYYQLYAKGTRWKHFRIVFIFLNYFFTFAYNIPAVLNVPDQKMALEFTYKQIPNLPEDIKSGPIFILAIDYWLQIPFNFMAALTAGGSFTFITLLSINMNSATRRNNLSENTKRLQRKFLKAIYSQVTVFAINVLCPMSYVVISILTNYYNQMGNNLVFIIGAFHGINSTLIMLWAHKPYREVCYNLAKRAREKLKMANAVVRNNHQPTVSTTVLV
;
A
#
# COMPACT_ATOMS: atom_id res chain seq x y z
N MET A 1 -11.80 -18.69 12.41
CA MET A 1 -11.97 -17.26 12.05
C MET A 1 -11.00 -16.31 12.78
N GLY A 2 -10.31 -16.73 13.85
CA GLY A 2 -9.38 -15.85 14.59
C GLY A 2 -8.10 -15.44 13.84
N THR A 3 -7.50 -16.34 13.06
CA THR A 3 -6.20 -16.08 12.39
C THR A 3 -6.29 -15.10 11.21
N ALA A 4 -7.36 -15.16 10.40
CA ALA A 4 -7.51 -14.27 9.24
C ALA A 4 -7.64 -12.78 9.61
N LYS A 5 -8.09 -12.46 10.83
CA LYS A 5 -8.23 -11.08 11.32
C LYS A 5 -6.86 -10.40 11.42
N TRP A 6 -5.86 -11.10 11.94
CA TRP A 6 -4.51 -10.54 12.13
C TRP A 6 -3.80 -10.26 10.81
N TYR A 7 -3.95 -11.11 9.80
CA TYR A 7 -3.38 -10.85 8.46
C TYR A 7 -4.02 -9.62 7.80
N MET A 8 -5.35 -9.47 7.91
CA MET A 8 -6.04 -8.28 7.39
C MET A 8 -5.67 -7.01 8.15
N PHE A 9 -5.56 -7.11 9.49
CA PHE A 9 -5.10 -6.00 10.32
C PHE A 9 -3.68 -5.58 9.96
N ASN A 10 -2.76 -6.53 9.84
CA ASN A 10 -1.38 -6.28 9.46
C ASN A 10 -1.27 -5.59 8.08
N LEU A 11 -2.01 -6.06 7.07
CA LEU A 11 -2.07 -5.37 5.78
C LEU A 11 -2.56 -3.93 5.94
N HIS A 12 -3.67 -3.74 6.65
CA HIS A 12 -4.27 -2.41 6.79
C HIS A 12 -3.36 -1.44 7.54
N ALA A 13 -2.75 -1.87 8.65
CA ALA A 13 -1.78 -1.10 9.40
C ALA A 13 -0.56 -0.74 8.53
N SER A 14 -0.06 -1.70 7.75
CA SER A 14 1.08 -1.48 6.84
C SER A 14 0.76 -0.47 5.75
N CYS A 15 -0.44 -0.53 5.15
CA CYS A 15 -0.89 0.47 4.19
C CYS A 15 -0.97 1.87 4.82
N ILE A 16 -1.57 2.00 6.02
CA ILE A 16 -1.64 3.29 6.71
C ILE A 16 -0.25 3.86 6.98
N LEU A 17 0.68 3.03 7.47
CA LEU A 17 2.05 3.46 7.75
C LEU A 17 2.78 3.90 6.48
N LEU A 18 2.59 3.19 5.36
CA LEU A 18 3.16 3.57 4.08
C LEU A 18 2.56 4.87 3.55
N ASP A 19 1.24 5.03 3.64
CA ASP A 19 0.54 6.26 3.22
C ASP A 19 1.04 7.47 4.00
N TRP A 20 1.12 7.36 5.33
CA TRP A 20 1.69 8.42 6.18
C TRP A 20 3.15 8.68 5.85
N GLY A 21 3.92 7.63 5.55
CA GLY A 21 5.28 7.71 5.03
C GLY A 21 5.37 8.61 3.80
N PHE A 22 4.57 8.32 2.77
CA PHE A 22 4.59 9.07 1.51
C PHE A 22 3.99 10.47 1.60
N THR A 23 2.97 10.69 2.44
CA THR A 23 2.15 11.93 2.36
C THR A 23 2.42 12.94 3.46
N VAL A 24 2.97 12.51 4.60
CA VAL A 24 3.14 13.37 5.79
C VAL A 24 4.57 13.33 6.31
N LEU A 25 5.11 12.13 6.50
CA LEU A 25 6.35 11.94 7.24
C LEU A 25 7.59 12.21 6.40
N SER A 26 7.72 11.58 5.24
CA SER A 26 8.90 11.72 4.38
C SER A 26 8.65 12.61 3.17
N VAL A 27 7.48 12.51 2.53
CA VAL A 27 7.12 13.28 1.31
C VAL A 27 8.31 13.29 0.31
N PRO A 28 8.70 12.11 -0.22
CA PRO A 28 9.90 11.99 -1.02
C PRO A 28 9.76 12.72 -2.36
N LEU A 29 10.72 13.59 -2.67
CA LEU A 29 10.94 14.14 -4.00
C LEU A 29 12.09 13.37 -4.64
N LEU A 30 11.81 12.58 -5.68
CA LEU A 30 12.83 11.82 -6.42
C LEU A 30 13.09 12.40 -7.80
N ILE A 31 14.29 12.09 -8.32
CA ILE A 31 14.81 12.62 -9.59
C ILE A 31 15.27 11.51 -10.54
N PHE A 32 14.48 10.42 -10.69
CA PHE A 32 14.83 9.35 -11.63
C PHE A 32 15.09 9.92 -13.04
N PRO A 33 16.14 9.42 -13.74
CA PRO A 33 16.79 8.12 -13.56
C PRO A 33 17.86 8.06 -12.46
N ALA A 34 18.30 9.21 -11.92
CA ALA A 34 19.21 9.20 -10.78
C ALA A 34 18.51 8.57 -9.57
N MET A 35 19.16 7.61 -8.91
CA MET A 35 18.62 6.95 -7.72
C MET A 35 18.83 7.86 -6.51
N GLY A 36 18.17 9.01 -6.51
CA GLY A 36 18.36 10.06 -5.54
C GLY A 36 17.21 11.05 -5.50
N GLY A 37 17.33 11.99 -4.56
CA GLY A 37 16.29 12.94 -4.23
C GLY A 37 16.39 13.38 -2.76
N TYR A 38 15.33 13.98 -2.23
CA TYR A 38 15.28 14.37 -0.83
C TYR A 38 13.85 14.41 -0.27
N PRO A 39 13.68 14.16 1.03
CA PRO A 39 12.39 14.19 1.71
C PRO A 39 11.96 15.62 2.07
N LEU A 40 10.69 15.94 1.83
CA LEU A 40 10.05 17.22 2.15
C LEU A 40 9.15 17.17 3.40
N GLY A 41 9.05 16.01 4.05
CA GLY A 41 8.07 15.77 5.11
C GLY A 41 8.49 16.22 6.52
N ILE A 42 7.62 15.93 7.48
CA ILE A 42 7.79 16.31 8.90
C ILE A 42 9.07 15.72 9.51
N LEU A 43 9.45 14.49 9.14
CA LEU A 43 10.64 13.84 9.71
C LEU A 43 11.91 14.64 9.44
N THR A 44 12.03 15.23 8.25
CA THR A 44 13.16 16.11 7.91
C THR A 44 13.01 17.45 8.62
N ASN A 45 11.87 18.12 8.42
CA ASN A 45 11.73 19.54 8.77
C ASN A 45 11.62 19.79 10.27
N TRP A 46 11.02 18.87 11.03
CA TRP A 46 10.75 19.09 12.46
C TRP A 46 11.68 18.27 13.35
N PHE A 47 12.16 17.12 12.87
CA PHE A 47 12.95 16.18 13.67
C PHE A 47 14.38 15.98 13.15
N GLY A 48 14.75 16.57 11.99
CA GLY A 48 16.11 16.46 11.44
C GLY A 48 16.52 15.03 11.09
N VAL A 49 15.56 14.12 10.81
CA VAL A 49 15.85 12.72 10.52
C VAL A 49 16.58 12.61 9.18
N SER A 50 17.72 11.92 9.17
CA SER A 50 18.55 11.76 7.96
C SER A 50 17.79 11.17 6.77
N THR A 51 18.10 11.65 5.55
CA THR A 51 17.51 11.14 4.31
C THR A 51 17.72 9.64 4.13
N LEU A 52 18.92 9.14 4.47
CA LEU A 52 19.27 7.71 4.34
C LEU A 52 18.34 6.82 5.18
N PHE A 53 18.04 7.22 6.43
CA PHE A 53 17.11 6.48 7.28
C PHE A 53 15.69 6.50 6.72
N GLN A 54 15.22 7.65 6.23
CA GLN A 54 13.90 7.78 5.63
C GLN A 54 13.76 6.92 4.36
N VAL A 55 14.78 6.88 3.51
CA VAL A 55 14.84 6.00 2.34
C VAL A 55 14.71 4.54 2.74
N TYR A 56 15.50 4.07 3.72
CA TYR A 56 15.40 2.71 4.22
C TYR A 56 13.99 2.39 4.74
N LEU A 57 13.43 3.27 5.56
CA LEU A 57 12.10 3.10 6.16
C LEU A 57 11.01 2.99 5.10
N ILE A 58 10.96 3.93 4.15
CA ILE A 58 9.94 3.97 3.10
C ILE A 58 10.05 2.76 2.19
N MET A 59 11.26 2.41 1.76
CA MET A 59 11.46 1.24 0.89
C MET A 59 11.08 -0.07 1.61
N ALA A 60 11.41 -0.20 2.90
CA ALA A 60 10.97 -1.34 3.71
C ALA A 60 9.43 -1.40 3.81
N LEU A 61 8.76 -0.28 4.10
CA LEU A 61 7.30 -0.22 4.20
C LEU A 61 6.59 -0.66 2.91
N VAL A 62 7.12 -0.30 1.74
CA VAL A 62 6.59 -0.76 0.44
C VAL A 62 6.56 -2.29 0.40
N PHE A 63 7.67 -2.96 0.72
CA PHE A 63 7.69 -4.43 0.69
C PHE A 63 6.99 -5.08 1.88
N VAL A 64 6.84 -4.40 3.02
CA VAL A 64 5.97 -4.86 4.10
C VAL A 64 4.53 -4.97 3.60
N VAL A 65 4.03 -4.00 2.83
CA VAL A 65 2.70 -4.08 2.19
C VAL A 65 2.63 -5.26 1.21
N CYS A 66 3.61 -5.39 0.31
CA CYS A 66 3.67 -6.50 -0.65
C CYS A 66 3.67 -7.89 0.04
N THR A 67 4.51 -8.05 1.05
CA THR A 67 4.60 -9.27 1.88
C THR A 67 3.27 -9.54 2.58
N SER A 68 2.64 -8.51 3.16
CA SER A 68 1.35 -8.63 3.85
C SER A 68 0.25 -9.16 2.91
N ILE A 69 0.25 -8.74 1.65
CA ILE A 69 -0.68 -9.22 0.61
C ILE A 69 -0.42 -10.70 0.30
N ALA A 70 0.84 -11.07 0.06
CA ALA A 70 1.21 -12.46 -0.20
C ALA A 70 0.76 -13.38 0.94
N LEU A 71 0.94 -12.93 2.19
CA LEU A 71 0.53 -13.67 3.38
C LEU A 71 -0.99 -13.78 3.56
N ILE A 72 -1.79 -12.84 3.05
CA ILE A 72 -3.25 -12.98 3.05
C ILE A 72 -3.68 -14.13 2.12
N PHE A 73 -3.11 -14.20 0.91
CA PHE A 73 -3.42 -15.27 -0.03
C PHE A 73 -2.93 -16.62 0.47
N GLU A 74 -1.68 -16.68 0.95
CA GLU A 74 -1.15 -17.88 1.59
C GLU A 74 -2.03 -18.31 2.76
N ASN A 75 -2.42 -17.38 3.64
CA ASN A 75 -3.24 -17.71 4.80
C ASN A 75 -4.58 -18.29 4.39
N ARG A 76 -5.20 -17.70 3.37
CA ARG A 76 -6.48 -18.17 2.85
C ARG A 76 -6.34 -19.57 2.26
N TYR A 77 -5.29 -19.82 1.47
CA TYR A 77 -5.00 -21.12 0.89
C TYR A 77 -4.83 -22.17 1.99
N TYR A 78 -4.00 -21.88 2.99
CA TYR A 78 -3.78 -22.76 4.12
C TYR A 78 -5.07 -23.11 4.85
N GLN A 79 -5.87 -22.10 5.19
CA GLN A 79 -7.08 -22.31 5.99
C GLN A 79 -8.13 -23.16 5.27
N LEU A 80 -8.21 -23.08 3.94
CA LEU A 80 -9.19 -23.79 3.13
C LEU A 80 -8.73 -25.16 2.65
N TYR A 81 -7.45 -25.28 2.28
CA TYR A 81 -6.97 -26.44 1.50
C TYR A 81 -5.70 -27.10 2.06
N ALA A 82 -4.92 -26.43 2.91
CA ALA A 82 -3.59 -26.92 3.30
C ALA A 82 -3.39 -27.16 4.81
N LYS A 83 -4.43 -27.03 5.66
CA LYS A 83 -4.32 -27.28 7.11
C LYS A 83 -3.80 -28.68 7.45
N GLY A 84 -4.28 -29.69 6.73
CA GLY A 84 -3.91 -31.10 6.95
C GLY A 84 -2.63 -31.52 6.24
N THR A 85 -1.97 -30.64 5.49
CA THR A 85 -0.79 -30.98 4.70
C THR A 85 0.50 -30.60 5.40
N ARG A 86 1.64 -31.02 4.84
CA ARG A 86 2.97 -30.61 5.34
C ARG A 86 3.21 -29.09 5.27
N TRP A 87 2.39 -28.36 4.51
CA TRP A 87 2.47 -26.90 4.39
C TRP A 87 2.39 -26.18 5.74
N LYS A 88 1.74 -26.78 6.76
CA LYS A 88 1.69 -26.21 8.11
C LYS A 88 3.07 -25.87 8.71
N HIS A 89 4.11 -26.64 8.38
CA HIS A 89 5.47 -26.39 8.84
C HIS A 89 6.23 -25.45 7.90
N PHE A 90 6.15 -25.68 6.58
CA PHE A 90 6.81 -24.84 5.58
C PHE A 90 6.33 -23.39 5.61
N ARG A 91 5.07 -23.17 5.98
CA ARG A 91 4.50 -21.84 6.17
C ARG A 91 5.28 -20.98 7.17
N ILE A 92 5.78 -21.57 8.25
CA ILE A 92 6.51 -20.81 9.29
C ILE A 92 7.80 -20.25 8.68
N VAL A 93 8.54 -21.11 7.99
CA VAL A 93 9.76 -20.74 7.26
C VAL A 93 9.44 -19.71 6.16
N PHE A 94 8.36 -19.92 5.41
CA PHE A 94 7.92 -19.00 4.36
C PHE A 94 7.63 -17.60 4.92
N ILE A 95 6.86 -17.49 6.02
CA ILE A 95 6.56 -16.21 6.65
C ILE A 95 7.84 -15.53 7.15
N PHE A 96 8.69 -16.29 7.84
CA PHE A 96 9.96 -15.77 8.38
C PHE A 96 10.84 -15.22 7.26
N LEU A 97 11.09 -16.01 6.21
CA LEU A 97 11.95 -15.59 5.10
C LEU A 97 11.40 -14.36 4.37
N ASN A 98 10.08 -14.27 4.15
CA ASN A 98 9.50 -13.10 3.50
C ASN A 98 9.74 -11.82 4.32
N TYR A 99 9.52 -11.85 5.64
CA TYR A 99 9.78 -10.68 6.48
C TYR A 99 11.27 -10.41 6.64
N PHE A 100 12.10 -11.44 6.81
CA PHE A 100 13.55 -11.28 6.88
C PHE A 100 14.08 -10.56 5.63
N PHE A 101 13.72 -11.04 4.43
CA PHE A 101 14.15 -10.40 3.20
C PHE A 101 13.54 -9.01 3.01
N THR A 102 12.29 -8.77 3.46
CA THR A 102 11.65 -7.45 3.42
C THR A 102 12.46 -6.36 4.13
N PHE A 103 13.15 -6.70 5.23
CA PHE A 103 14.01 -5.74 5.93
C PHE A 103 15.47 -5.84 5.48
N ALA A 104 15.95 -7.01 5.07
CA ALA A 104 17.36 -7.23 4.74
C ALA A 104 17.75 -6.76 3.32
N TYR A 105 16.84 -6.78 2.34
CA TYR A 105 17.21 -6.61 0.93
C TYR A 105 17.87 -5.26 0.60
N ASN A 106 17.55 -4.21 1.36
CA ASN A 106 18.04 -2.85 1.12
C ASN A 106 19.25 -2.49 1.99
N ILE A 107 19.70 -3.39 2.88
CA ILE A 107 20.90 -3.17 3.70
C ILE A 107 22.13 -2.91 2.82
N PRO A 108 22.40 -3.67 1.75
CA PRO A 108 23.54 -3.37 0.88
C PRO A 108 23.51 -1.95 0.31
N ALA A 109 22.33 -1.43 -0.03
CA ALA A 109 22.17 -0.07 -0.58
C ALA A 109 22.62 0.99 0.43
N VAL A 110 22.23 0.80 1.69
CA VAL A 110 22.53 1.71 2.79
C VAL A 110 24.02 1.65 3.17
N LEU A 111 24.65 0.48 3.04
CA LEU A 111 26.07 0.31 3.37
C LEU A 111 27.03 0.78 2.25
N ASN A 112 26.56 0.85 1.01
CA ASN A 112 27.36 1.19 -0.16
C ASN A 112 26.93 2.53 -0.79
N VAL A 113 26.44 3.47 0.04
CA VAL A 113 26.14 4.83 -0.40
C VAL A 113 27.42 5.47 -0.95
N PRO A 114 27.40 6.04 -2.17
CA PRO A 114 28.58 6.64 -2.77
C PRO A 114 28.97 7.95 -2.07
N ASP A 115 30.22 8.39 -2.29
CA ASP A 115 30.63 9.76 -1.95
C ASP A 115 29.67 10.76 -2.63
N GLN A 116 29.03 11.60 -1.82
CA GLN A 116 27.93 12.44 -2.31
C GLN A 116 28.40 13.52 -3.27
N LYS A 117 29.64 14.02 -3.14
CA LYS A 117 30.16 15.04 -4.07
C LYS A 117 30.32 14.44 -5.46
N MET A 118 30.98 13.29 -5.55
CA MET A 118 31.16 12.56 -6.80
C MET A 118 29.82 12.12 -7.40
N ALA A 119 28.89 11.64 -6.57
CA ALA A 119 27.57 11.20 -7.01
C ALA A 119 26.72 12.35 -7.57
N LEU A 120 26.74 13.53 -6.92
CA LEU A 120 26.05 14.72 -7.41
C LEU A 120 26.62 15.22 -8.74
N GLU A 121 27.96 15.25 -8.88
CA GLU A 121 28.62 15.60 -10.14
C GLU A 121 28.20 14.66 -11.28
N PHE A 122 28.10 13.36 -11.00
CA PHE A 122 27.56 12.38 -11.95
C PHE A 122 26.10 12.67 -12.29
N THR A 123 25.24 12.88 -11.28
CA THR A 123 23.81 13.17 -11.47
C THR A 123 23.58 14.43 -12.29
N TYR A 124 24.34 15.51 -12.09
CA TYR A 124 24.20 16.73 -12.89
C TYR A 124 24.63 16.55 -14.35
N LYS A 125 25.55 15.62 -14.64
CA LYS A 125 25.87 15.22 -16.01
C LYS A 125 24.78 14.31 -16.61
N GLN A 126 24.18 13.45 -15.79
CA GLN A 126 23.09 12.56 -16.19
C GLN A 126 21.80 13.33 -16.49
N ILE A 127 21.52 14.39 -15.72
CA ILE A 127 20.31 15.21 -15.80
C ILE A 127 20.72 16.69 -15.93
N PRO A 128 21.24 17.12 -17.09
CA PRO A 128 21.76 18.49 -17.27
C PRO A 128 20.66 19.55 -17.12
N ASN A 129 19.42 19.19 -17.43
CA ASN A 129 18.22 20.04 -17.34
C ASN A 129 17.48 19.91 -16.00
N LEU A 130 18.13 19.44 -14.94
CA LEU A 130 17.53 19.40 -13.60
C LEU A 130 17.16 20.84 -13.17
N PRO A 131 15.91 21.13 -12.77
CA PRO A 131 15.49 22.47 -12.37
C PRO A 131 16.30 23.04 -11.20
N GLU A 132 16.57 24.34 -11.21
CA GLU A 132 17.44 25.00 -10.22
C GLU A 132 16.84 25.00 -8.80
N ASP A 133 15.52 25.06 -8.68
CA ASP A 133 14.81 24.89 -7.42
C ASP A 133 15.06 23.51 -6.80
N ILE A 134 15.09 22.45 -7.61
CA ILE A 134 15.41 21.09 -7.16
C ILE A 134 16.91 20.95 -6.86
N LYS A 135 17.78 21.49 -7.72
CA LYS A 135 19.24 21.48 -7.53
C LYS A 135 19.68 22.17 -6.24
N SER A 136 18.96 23.23 -5.84
CA SER A 136 19.24 23.97 -4.61
C SER A 136 18.90 23.20 -3.33
N GLY A 137 18.12 22.12 -3.45
CA GLY A 137 17.75 21.25 -2.33
C GLY A 137 18.88 20.33 -1.88
N PRO A 138 18.74 19.69 -0.70
CA PRO A 138 19.72 18.77 -0.14
C PRO A 138 19.64 17.39 -0.82
N ILE A 139 19.92 17.33 -2.12
CA ILE A 139 19.85 16.10 -2.91
C ILE A 139 20.78 15.04 -2.30
N PHE A 140 20.20 13.88 -2.02
CA PHE A 140 20.91 12.69 -1.58
C PHE A 140 20.87 11.63 -2.69
N ILE A 141 22.02 11.08 -3.06
CA ILE A 141 22.15 10.03 -4.07
C ILE A 141 22.41 8.69 -3.36
N LEU A 142 21.46 7.75 -3.51
CA LEU A 142 21.56 6.41 -2.94
C LEU A 142 22.52 5.52 -3.74
N ALA A 143 22.48 5.63 -5.08
CA ALA A 143 23.34 4.87 -5.97
C ALA A 143 23.52 5.58 -7.32
N ILE A 144 24.69 5.41 -7.92
CA ILE A 144 25.00 5.84 -9.31
C ILE A 144 25.00 4.65 -10.29
N ASP A 145 25.11 3.43 -9.76
CA ASP A 145 25.19 2.19 -10.52
C ASP A 145 23.86 1.41 -10.49
N TYR A 146 23.65 0.58 -11.52
CA TYR A 146 22.42 -0.21 -11.66
C TYR A 146 22.30 -1.41 -10.70
N TRP A 147 23.35 -1.75 -9.94
CA TRP A 147 23.35 -2.94 -9.08
C TRP A 147 22.22 -2.92 -8.04
N LEU A 148 21.78 -1.73 -7.61
CA LEU A 148 20.68 -1.55 -6.66
C LEU A 148 19.37 -2.18 -7.17
N GLN A 149 19.21 -2.30 -8.49
CA GLN A 149 18.04 -2.91 -9.10
C GLN A 149 17.95 -4.41 -8.80
N ILE A 150 19.07 -5.11 -8.59
CA ILE A 150 19.09 -6.56 -8.38
C ILE A 150 18.30 -6.98 -7.13
N PRO A 151 18.62 -6.50 -5.90
CA PRO A 151 17.87 -6.87 -4.70
C PRO A 151 16.41 -6.39 -4.75
N PHE A 152 16.16 -5.26 -5.40
CA PHE A 152 14.81 -4.73 -5.57
C PHE A 152 13.94 -5.61 -6.47
N ASN A 153 14.45 -6.00 -7.64
CA ASN A 153 13.78 -6.92 -8.55
C ASN A 153 13.60 -8.32 -7.94
N PHE A 154 14.59 -8.79 -7.16
CA PHE A 154 14.46 -10.03 -6.40
C PHE A 154 13.27 -9.97 -5.43
N MET A 155 13.15 -8.90 -4.64
CA MET A 155 12.02 -8.73 -3.72
C MET A 155 10.68 -8.57 -4.43
N ALA A 156 10.65 -7.86 -5.56
CA ALA A 156 9.46 -7.73 -6.38
C ALA A 156 9.01 -9.10 -6.91
N ALA A 157 9.95 -9.90 -7.43
CA ALA A 157 9.69 -11.24 -7.93
C ALA A 157 9.25 -12.20 -6.80
N LEU A 158 9.88 -12.14 -5.62
CA LEU A 158 9.54 -12.96 -4.46
C LEU A 158 8.09 -12.72 -4.02
N THR A 159 7.72 -11.45 -3.83
CA THR A 159 6.39 -11.07 -3.31
C THR A 159 5.29 -11.23 -4.36
N ALA A 160 5.53 -10.83 -5.62
CA ALA A 160 4.59 -11.02 -6.72
C ALA A 160 4.42 -12.50 -7.07
N GLY A 161 5.52 -13.25 -7.18
CA GLY A 161 5.53 -14.69 -7.45
C GLY A 161 4.85 -15.50 -6.35
N GLY A 162 5.10 -15.16 -5.08
CA GLY A 162 4.41 -15.75 -3.93
C GLY A 162 2.90 -15.49 -3.99
N SER A 163 2.50 -14.23 -4.20
CA SER A 163 1.08 -13.86 -4.34
C SER A 163 0.41 -14.62 -5.49
N PHE A 164 1.02 -14.62 -6.68
CA PHE A 164 0.49 -15.29 -7.86
C PHE A 164 0.34 -16.80 -7.65
N THR A 165 1.31 -17.42 -6.98
CA THR A 165 1.27 -18.86 -6.66
C THR A 165 0.07 -19.19 -5.77
N PHE A 166 -0.13 -18.48 -4.66
CA PHE A 166 -1.26 -18.76 -3.76
C PHE A 166 -2.61 -18.40 -4.37
N ILE A 167 -2.70 -17.32 -5.16
CA ILE A 167 -3.92 -16.99 -5.92
C ILE A 167 -4.24 -18.15 -6.89
N THR A 168 -3.25 -18.63 -7.64
CA THR A 168 -3.44 -19.73 -8.59
C THR A 168 -3.87 -21.02 -7.88
N LEU A 169 -3.19 -21.39 -6.79
CA LEU A 169 -3.56 -22.56 -5.99
C LEU A 169 -4.97 -22.44 -5.40
N LEU A 170 -5.36 -21.27 -4.89
CA LEU A 170 -6.71 -20.99 -4.41
C LEU A 170 -7.74 -21.19 -5.51
N SER A 171 -7.52 -20.61 -6.68
CA SER A 171 -8.46 -20.68 -7.80
C SER A 171 -8.60 -22.10 -8.34
N ILE A 172 -7.51 -22.85 -8.49
CA ILE A 172 -7.54 -24.25 -8.92
C ILE A 172 -8.32 -25.11 -7.91
N ASN A 173 -7.99 -25.02 -6.62
CA ASN A 173 -8.63 -25.85 -5.60
C ASN A 173 -10.12 -25.52 -5.44
N MET A 174 -10.47 -24.23 -5.54
CA MET A 174 -11.86 -23.80 -5.41
C MET A 174 -12.71 -24.18 -6.64
N ASN A 175 -12.14 -24.09 -7.84
CA ASN A 175 -12.79 -24.60 -9.05
C ASN A 175 -12.98 -26.12 -8.97
N SER A 176 -11.97 -26.85 -8.49
CA SER A 176 -12.06 -28.31 -8.32
C SER A 176 -13.13 -28.70 -7.30
N ALA A 177 -13.17 -28.04 -6.14
CA ALA A 177 -14.18 -28.29 -5.10
C ALA A 177 -15.61 -27.99 -5.59
N THR A 178 -15.76 -26.97 -6.44
CA THR A 178 -17.04 -26.62 -7.06
C THR A 178 -17.49 -27.67 -8.09
N ARG A 179 -16.57 -28.17 -8.93
CA ARG A 179 -16.86 -29.17 -9.98
C ARG A 179 -17.22 -30.54 -9.41
N ARG A 180 -16.62 -30.94 -8.28
CA ARG A 180 -16.91 -32.22 -7.62
C ARG A 180 -18.28 -32.27 -6.93
N ASN A 181 -19.09 -31.20 -7.01
CA ASN A 181 -20.35 -31.05 -6.27
C ASN A 181 -20.24 -31.25 -4.75
N ASN A 182 -19.03 -31.18 -4.20
CA ASN A 182 -18.76 -31.34 -2.76
C ASN A 182 -19.24 -30.14 -1.92
N LEU A 183 -19.92 -29.17 -2.53
CA LEU A 183 -20.32 -27.90 -1.92
C LEU A 183 -21.76 -27.56 -2.30
N SER A 184 -22.52 -27.07 -1.32
CA SER A 184 -23.86 -26.54 -1.55
C SER A 184 -23.85 -25.32 -2.47
N GLU A 185 -24.96 -25.07 -3.18
CA GLU A 185 -25.09 -23.91 -4.07
C GLU A 185 -24.87 -22.56 -3.36
N ASN A 186 -25.32 -22.45 -2.10
CA ASN A 186 -25.05 -21.29 -1.27
C ASN A 186 -23.54 -21.09 -1.02
N THR A 187 -22.80 -22.18 -0.77
CA THR A 187 -21.34 -22.12 -0.54
C THR A 187 -20.60 -21.77 -1.83
N LYS A 188 -20.99 -22.38 -2.96
CA LYS A 188 -20.43 -22.05 -4.29
C LYS A 188 -20.64 -20.58 -4.65
N ARG A 189 -21.84 -20.04 -4.38
CA ARG A 189 -22.15 -18.61 -4.58
C ARG A 189 -21.29 -17.70 -3.70
N LEU A 190 -21.09 -18.06 -2.43
CA LEU A 190 -20.22 -17.30 -1.52
C LEU A 190 -18.76 -17.31 -1.97
N GLN A 191 -18.25 -18.47 -2.38
CA GLN A 191 -16.90 -18.63 -2.92
C GLN A 191 -16.66 -17.80 -4.19
N ARG A 192 -17.61 -17.81 -5.14
CA ARG A 192 -17.53 -16.98 -6.35
C ARG A 192 -17.49 -15.49 -6.04
N LYS A 193 -18.33 -15.01 -5.12
CA LYS A 193 -18.29 -13.61 -4.66
C LYS A 193 -16.93 -13.27 -4.04
N PHE A 194 -16.39 -14.17 -3.25
CA PHE A 194 -15.09 -14.01 -2.61
C PHE A 194 -13.94 -13.95 -3.62
N LEU A 195 -13.93 -14.81 -4.65
CA LEU A 195 -12.95 -14.74 -5.74
C LEU A 195 -13.00 -13.41 -6.48
N LYS A 196 -14.20 -12.95 -6.83
CA LYS A 196 -14.36 -11.66 -7.51
C LYS A 196 -13.76 -10.52 -6.69
N ALA A 197 -14.01 -10.51 -5.37
CA ALA A 197 -13.41 -9.54 -4.47
C ALA A 197 -11.87 -9.62 -4.45
N ILE A 198 -11.31 -10.82 -4.35
CA ILE A 198 -9.85 -11.04 -4.42
C ILE A 198 -9.29 -10.52 -5.73
N TYR A 199 -9.87 -10.89 -6.87
CA TYR A 199 -9.38 -10.48 -8.18
C TYR A 199 -9.42 -8.97 -8.32
N SER A 200 -10.50 -8.31 -7.88
CA SER A 200 -10.57 -6.85 -7.84
C SER A 200 -9.47 -6.23 -6.96
N GLN A 201 -9.21 -6.79 -5.77
CA GLN A 201 -8.12 -6.31 -4.90
C GLN A 201 -6.74 -6.46 -5.56
N VAL A 202 -6.48 -7.60 -6.20
CA VAL A 202 -5.21 -7.89 -6.90
C VAL A 202 -5.03 -6.96 -8.09
N THR A 203 -6.06 -6.77 -8.91
CA THR A 203 -5.98 -5.88 -10.07
C THR A 203 -5.67 -4.45 -9.66
N VAL A 204 -6.32 -3.94 -8.62
CA VAL A 204 -6.07 -2.56 -8.19
C VAL A 204 -4.69 -2.42 -7.53
N PHE A 205 -4.25 -3.40 -6.75
CA PHE A 205 -2.88 -3.42 -6.25
C PHE A 205 -1.85 -3.46 -7.39
N ALA A 206 -2.07 -4.32 -8.39
CA ALA A 206 -1.22 -4.41 -9.57
C ALA A 206 -1.14 -3.07 -10.33
N ILE A 207 -2.26 -2.37 -10.50
CA ILE A 207 -2.26 -1.03 -11.12
C ILE A 207 -1.45 -0.04 -10.28
N ASN A 208 -1.72 0.04 -8.97
CA ASN A 208 -1.07 1.03 -8.10
C ASN A 208 0.42 0.78 -7.87
N VAL A 209 0.92 -0.44 -8.09
CA VAL A 209 2.34 -0.77 -7.91
C VAL A 209 3.06 -0.94 -9.24
N LEU A 210 2.52 -1.73 -10.18
CA LEU A 210 3.21 -2.01 -11.44
C LEU A 210 3.31 -0.77 -12.34
N CYS A 211 2.32 0.13 -12.33
CA CYS A 211 2.37 1.33 -13.16
C CYS A 211 3.46 2.32 -12.71
N PRO A 212 3.58 2.68 -11.43
CA PRO A 212 4.70 3.49 -10.97
C PRO A 212 6.06 2.80 -11.18
N MET A 213 6.13 1.49 -10.94
CA MET A 213 7.37 0.73 -11.06
C MET A 213 7.83 0.60 -12.52
N SER A 214 6.91 0.42 -13.46
CA SER A 214 7.25 0.37 -14.88
C SER A 214 7.80 1.71 -15.36
N TYR A 215 7.23 2.83 -14.91
CA TYR A 215 7.80 4.16 -15.17
C TYR A 215 9.23 4.28 -14.63
N VAL A 216 9.47 3.88 -13.37
CA VAL A 216 10.82 3.94 -12.76
C VAL A 216 11.81 3.09 -13.55
N VAL A 217 11.47 1.85 -13.88
CA VAL A 217 12.33 0.96 -14.68
C VAL A 217 12.61 1.55 -16.06
N ILE A 218 11.60 2.05 -16.77
CA ILE A 218 11.77 2.66 -18.10
C ILE A 218 12.65 3.91 -18.00
N SER A 219 12.40 4.79 -17.02
CA SER A 219 13.20 6.00 -16.78
C SER A 219 14.67 5.63 -16.60
N ILE A 220 14.96 4.66 -15.73
CA ILE A 220 16.32 4.19 -15.44
C ILE A 220 16.98 3.55 -16.66
N LEU A 221 16.30 2.64 -17.38
CA LEU A 221 16.87 1.95 -18.54
C LEU A 221 17.10 2.86 -19.75
N THR A 222 16.25 3.87 -19.93
CA THR A 222 16.36 4.83 -21.05
C THR A 222 17.14 6.09 -20.69
N ASN A 223 17.57 6.20 -19.43
CA ASN A 223 18.18 7.40 -18.86
C ASN A 223 17.31 8.66 -19.07
N TYR A 224 15.98 8.49 -18.99
CA TYR A 224 15.00 9.53 -19.27
C TYR A 224 14.51 10.20 -17.98
N TYR A 225 14.78 11.49 -17.84
CA TYR A 225 14.31 12.32 -16.72
C TYR A 225 13.00 13.05 -17.06
N ASN A 226 12.02 12.96 -16.16
CA ASN A 226 10.80 13.77 -16.23
C ASN A 226 10.22 13.99 -14.83
N GLN A 227 10.29 15.23 -14.31
CA GLN A 227 9.85 15.50 -12.94
C GLN A 227 8.35 15.28 -12.72
N MET A 228 7.51 15.56 -13.72
CA MET A 228 6.07 15.29 -13.63
C MET A 228 5.83 13.79 -13.46
N GLY A 229 6.54 12.96 -14.23
CA GLY A 229 6.48 11.50 -14.10
C GLY A 229 6.96 11.03 -12.73
N ASN A 230 8.09 11.54 -12.25
CA ASN A 230 8.62 11.26 -10.91
C ASN A 230 7.60 11.60 -9.81
N ASN A 231 6.93 12.75 -9.91
CA ASN A 231 5.91 13.15 -8.96
C ASN A 231 4.67 12.24 -9.04
N LEU A 232 4.24 11.85 -10.26
CA LEU A 232 3.11 10.96 -10.48
C LEU A 232 3.31 9.57 -9.87
N VAL A 233 4.54 9.03 -9.87
CA VAL A 233 4.88 7.75 -9.21
C VAL A 233 4.42 7.75 -7.75
N PHE A 234 4.75 8.80 -7.00
CA PHE A 234 4.40 8.92 -5.58
C PHE A 234 2.96 9.29 -5.34
N ILE A 235 2.36 10.11 -6.22
CA ILE A 235 0.93 10.42 -6.13
C ILE A 235 0.11 9.13 -6.30
N ILE A 236 0.40 8.32 -7.32
CA ILE A 236 -0.26 7.02 -7.53
C ILE A 236 0.02 6.08 -6.35
N GLY A 237 1.28 6.04 -5.87
CA GLY A 237 1.66 5.30 -4.67
C GLY A 237 0.85 5.70 -3.45
N ALA A 238 0.65 6.99 -3.19
CA ALA A 238 -0.13 7.51 -2.07
C ALA A 238 -1.64 7.22 -2.20
N PHE A 239 -2.17 7.12 -3.41
CA PHE A 239 -3.56 6.75 -3.63
C PHE A 239 -3.85 5.25 -3.38
N HIS A 240 -2.83 4.41 -3.26
CA HIS A 240 -3.02 2.96 -3.10
C HIS A 240 -3.86 2.61 -1.86
N GLY A 241 -3.67 3.29 -0.72
CA GLY A 241 -4.38 2.99 0.52
C GLY A 241 -5.85 3.42 0.49
N ILE A 242 -6.16 4.54 -0.15
CA ILE A 242 -7.54 4.97 -0.43
C ILE A 242 -8.23 3.92 -1.32
N ASN A 243 -7.58 3.53 -2.41
CA ASN A 243 -8.08 2.52 -3.34
C ASN A 243 -8.32 1.16 -2.64
N SER A 244 -7.37 0.72 -1.81
CA SER A 244 -7.48 -0.51 -1.02
C SER A 244 -8.66 -0.46 -0.04
N THR A 245 -8.84 0.68 0.63
CA THR A 245 -9.95 0.90 1.58
C THR A 245 -11.30 0.89 0.87
N LEU A 246 -11.42 1.58 -0.27
CA LEU A 246 -12.66 1.59 -1.06
C LEU A 246 -13.06 0.18 -1.51
N ILE A 247 -12.11 -0.63 -1.96
CA ILE A 247 -12.38 -2.02 -2.35
C ILE A 247 -12.76 -2.85 -1.14
N MET A 248 -12.10 -2.66 0.00
CA MET A 248 -12.43 -3.37 1.23
C MET A 248 -13.88 -3.10 1.63
N LEU A 249 -14.29 -1.82 1.64
CA LEU A 249 -15.67 -1.42 1.90
C LEU A 249 -16.61 -2.01 0.85
N TRP A 250 -16.30 -1.90 -0.43
CA TRP A 250 -17.16 -2.41 -1.50
C TRP A 250 -17.31 -3.93 -1.47
N ALA A 251 -16.25 -4.69 -1.18
CA ALA A 251 -16.25 -6.14 -1.26
C ALA A 251 -16.86 -6.81 -0.02
N HIS A 252 -16.57 -6.31 1.18
CA HIS A 252 -16.82 -7.05 2.42
C HIS A 252 -18.08 -6.57 3.15
N LYS A 253 -19.10 -7.43 3.21
CA LYS A 253 -20.40 -7.16 3.86
C LYS A 253 -20.28 -6.62 5.30
N PRO A 254 -19.46 -7.21 6.21
CA PRO A 254 -19.38 -6.73 7.59
C PRO A 254 -18.92 -5.27 7.69
N TYR A 255 -17.98 -4.85 6.83
CA TYR A 255 -17.51 -3.46 6.79
C TYR A 255 -18.62 -2.51 6.30
N ARG A 256 -19.38 -2.90 5.25
CA ARG A 256 -20.52 -2.10 4.77
C ARG A 256 -21.60 -1.92 5.83
N GLU A 257 -21.92 -2.97 6.58
CA GLU A 257 -22.92 -2.89 7.65
C GLU A 257 -22.49 -1.91 8.75
N VAL A 258 -21.21 -1.92 9.14
CA VAL A 258 -20.67 -0.95 10.10
C VAL A 258 -20.77 0.48 9.54
N CYS A 259 -20.32 0.73 8.31
CA CYS A 259 -20.41 2.05 7.69
C CYS A 259 -21.86 2.55 7.56
N TYR A 260 -22.78 1.67 7.17
CA TYR A 260 -24.20 1.98 7.08
C TYR A 260 -24.78 2.37 8.43
N ASN A 261 -24.48 1.60 9.49
CA ASN A 261 -24.95 1.88 10.84
C ASN A 261 -24.38 3.19 11.39
N LEU A 262 -23.10 3.49 11.12
CA LEU A 262 -22.48 4.76 11.49
C LEU A 262 -23.13 5.94 10.75
N ALA A 263 -23.34 5.82 9.43
CA ALA A 263 -23.99 6.85 8.63
C ALA A 263 -25.44 7.09 9.07
N LYS A 264 -26.18 6.03 9.42
CA LYS A 264 -27.52 6.11 9.99
C LYS A 264 -27.51 6.89 11.30
N ARG A 265 -26.63 6.53 12.24
CA ARG A 265 -26.47 7.22 13.54
C ARG A 265 -26.08 8.70 13.37
N ALA A 266 -25.17 9.01 12.46
CA ALA A 266 -24.76 10.39 12.17
C ALA A 266 -25.93 11.21 11.61
N ARG A 267 -26.71 10.63 10.69
CA ARG A 267 -27.91 11.26 10.13
C ARG A 267 -28.98 11.51 11.19
N GLU A 268 -29.18 10.57 12.11
CA GLU A 268 -30.11 10.72 13.23
C GLU A 268 -29.66 11.85 14.18
N LYS A 269 -28.37 11.91 14.52
CA LYS A 269 -27.80 13.01 15.33
C LYS A 269 -27.96 14.38 14.66
N LEU A 270 -27.68 14.48 13.36
CA LEU A 270 -27.85 15.73 12.59
C LEU A 270 -29.32 16.17 12.53
N LYS A 271 -30.26 15.23 12.38
CA LYS A 271 -31.70 15.54 12.43
C LYS A 271 -32.12 16.05 13.79
N MET A 272 -31.65 15.45 14.89
CA MET A 272 -31.93 15.92 16.24
C MET A 272 -31.35 17.32 16.49
N ALA A 273 -30.10 17.57 16.08
CA ALA A 273 -29.47 18.89 16.19
C ALA A 273 -30.27 19.96 15.43
N ASN A 274 -30.69 19.68 14.20
CA ASN A 274 -31.50 20.60 13.39
C ASN A 274 -32.90 20.85 14.00
N ALA A 275 -33.51 19.83 14.62
CA ALA A 275 -34.79 19.98 15.31
C ALA A 275 -34.68 20.87 16.56
N VAL A 276 -33.61 20.73 17.34
CA VAL A 276 -33.32 21.59 18.50
C VAL A 276 -33.11 23.06 18.08
N VAL A 277 -32.33 23.29 17.02
CA VAL A 277 -32.11 24.65 16.48
C VAL A 277 -33.43 25.28 16.02
N ARG A 278 -34.29 24.50 15.32
CA ARG A 278 -35.59 24.98 14.84
C ARG A 278 -36.56 25.31 15.98
N ASN A 279 -36.60 24.50 17.04
CA ASN A 279 -37.46 24.74 18.19
C ASN A 279 -37.00 25.97 19.00
N ASN A 280 -35.69 26.22 19.08
CA ASN A 280 -35.15 27.40 19.76
C ASN A 280 -35.35 28.71 18.97
N HIS A 281 -35.68 28.64 17.67
CA HIS A 281 -35.94 29.81 16.81
C HIS A 281 -37.44 30.05 16.54
N GLN A 282 -38.35 29.22 17.08
CA GLN A 282 -39.77 29.55 17.04
C GLN A 282 -40.09 30.60 18.11
N PRO A 283 -40.60 31.79 17.75
CA PRO A 283 -41.07 32.73 18.75
C PRO A 283 -42.26 32.12 19.48
N THR A 284 -42.21 32.08 20.80
CA THR A 284 -43.36 31.76 21.65
C THR A 284 -44.46 32.79 21.37
N VAL A 285 -45.43 32.42 20.54
CA VAL A 285 -46.65 33.21 20.37
C VAL A 285 -47.45 33.07 21.65
N SER A 286 -47.31 34.04 22.55
CA SER A 286 -48.19 34.19 23.71
C SER A 286 -49.55 34.64 23.20
N THR A 287 -50.48 33.71 23.05
CA THR A 287 -51.88 34.04 22.77
C THR A 287 -52.52 34.54 24.07
N THR A 288 -52.31 35.81 24.40
CA THR A 288 -53.09 36.48 25.45
C THR A 288 -54.46 36.79 24.87
N VAL A 289 -55.45 35.98 25.23
CA VAL A 289 -56.87 36.24 24.93
C VAL A 289 -57.31 37.39 25.84
N LEU A 290 -57.57 38.56 25.26
CA LEU A 290 -58.25 39.66 25.93
C LEU A 290 -59.75 39.36 25.97
N VAL A 291 -60.30 39.27 27.18
CA VAL A 291 -61.73 39.29 27.51
C VAL A 291 -62.25 40.71 27.43
#